data_AF-A0A7H4GR72-F1
#
_entry.id   AF-A0A7H4GR72-F1
#
_cell.length_a   1.000
_cell.length_b   1.000
_cell.length_c   1.000
_cell.angle_alpha   90.00
_cell.angle_beta   90.00
_cell.angle_gamma   90.00
#
_symmetry.space_group_name_H-M   'P 1'
#
loop_
_entity.id
_entity.type
_entity.pdbx_description
1 polymer ?
#
loop_
_entity_poly.entity_id
_entity_poly.type
_entity_poly.pdbx_seq_one_letter_code
_entity_poly.pdbx_strand_id
1 'polypeptide(L)'
;MSLFALGISHQTAPISIREQLAFAAESLPESLASLAAVPGIDGCSILSTCNRTELYISAQQPITRPVSEWLHDWHRLRPGQVQEHLYSLEHSACTYHLIKVISGMDSMVIGEPQVAGQAKQAWQGAHEAGTLDSRLDRMFQHAFSAAKRVRSETGIGRNPVTLPFASLRLARQIFGSLDKLNALLIGAGEMIEDCATHYHDSGIGQLTIANRSEERAQALAGRFNAHARTLDALPELLVEHDLVIACTASPTAILTHSMFKDALTRRRHRPVFALDLSVPRNIEPTSGKLDDLFLYTIDDLRAIVESAQQERLKALQQATAIVEAEVTAFERWLRLQNTNQTLKSLRQRAQLQRDELLHQARADLEHGRDPEAVLQRFGHRLVNRLLHEPSIRLRQAAESADEDLLNAARYYFLDDES
;
A
#
# COMPACT_ATOMS: atom_id res chain seq x y z
N MET A 1 -16.62 15.87 8.39
CA MET A 1 -16.09 15.57 7.05
C MET A 1 -14.89 14.67 7.23
N SER A 2 -15.03 13.42 6.80
CA SER A 2 -14.24 12.29 7.27
C SER A 2 -13.78 11.43 6.10
N LEU A 3 -12.67 10.73 6.29
CA LEU A 3 -12.08 9.83 5.30
C LEU A 3 -12.30 8.40 5.79
N PHE A 4 -12.69 7.52 4.87
CA PHE A 4 -13.06 6.13 5.15
C PHE A 4 -12.27 5.20 4.24
N ALA A 5 -11.90 4.04 4.75
CA ALA A 5 -11.45 2.91 3.95
C ALA A 5 -12.35 1.72 4.28
N LEU A 6 -13.00 1.15 3.27
CA LEU A 6 -13.72 -0.12 3.36
C LEU A 6 -13.02 -1.12 2.45
N GLY A 7 -12.62 -2.27 2.97
CA GLY A 7 -11.93 -3.22 2.13
C GLY A 7 -11.82 -4.63 2.69
N ILE A 8 -11.19 -5.47 1.88
CA ILE A 8 -10.73 -6.80 2.24
C ILE A 8 -9.25 -6.94 1.89
N SER A 9 -8.53 -7.80 2.59
CA SER A 9 -7.14 -8.10 2.26
C SER A 9 -6.82 -9.57 2.51
N HIS A 10 -5.63 -10.00 2.10
CA HIS A 10 -5.08 -11.32 2.45
C HIS A 10 -5.06 -11.63 3.95
N GLN A 11 -5.12 -10.60 4.83
CA GLN A 11 -5.17 -10.78 6.28
C GLN A 11 -6.58 -11.07 6.79
N THR A 12 -7.62 -10.59 6.08
CA THR A 12 -9.02 -10.70 6.52
C THR A 12 -9.81 -11.74 5.74
N ALA A 13 -9.34 -12.13 4.54
CA ALA A 13 -10.09 -12.98 3.62
C ALA A 13 -9.19 -13.97 2.86
N PRO A 14 -9.64 -15.23 2.67
CA PRO A 14 -8.96 -16.18 1.77
C PRO A 14 -9.09 -15.74 0.30
N ILE A 15 -8.25 -16.31 -0.57
CA ILE A 15 -8.24 -15.97 -2.02
C ILE A 15 -9.60 -16.15 -2.70
N SER A 16 -10.35 -17.21 -2.33
CA SER A 16 -11.68 -17.50 -2.89
C SER A 16 -12.73 -16.42 -2.61
N ILE A 17 -12.56 -15.63 -1.56
CA ILE A 17 -13.40 -14.46 -1.26
C ILE A 17 -12.85 -13.22 -1.95
N ARG A 18 -11.52 -13.06 -1.99
CA ARG A 18 -10.87 -11.89 -2.60
C ARG A 18 -11.11 -11.78 -4.11
N GLU A 19 -11.05 -12.90 -4.81
CA GLU A 19 -11.29 -12.93 -6.27
C GLU A 19 -12.71 -12.50 -6.65
N GLN A 20 -13.70 -12.72 -5.77
CA GLN A 20 -15.09 -12.29 -6.00
C GLN A 20 -15.26 -10.77 -5.94
N LEU A 21 -14.35 -10.09 -5.22
CA LEU A 21 -14.35 -8.64 -5.02
C LEU A 21 -13.23 -7.94 -5.81
N ALA A 22 -12.60 -8.62 -6.76
CA ALA A 22 -11.59 -8.01 -7.61
C ALA A 22 -12.25 -7.13 -8.69
N PHE A 23 -11.73 -5.92 -8.88
CA PHE A 23 -12.10 -5.05 -9.99
C PHE A 23 -11.14 -5.25 -11.15
N ALA A 24 -11.69 -5.55 -12.33
CA ALA A 24 -10.93 -5.62 -13.58
C ALA A 24 -10.64 -4.20 -14.11
N ALA A 25 -9.50 -4.01 -14.76
CA ALA A 25 -9.04 -2.69 -15.20
C ALA A 25 -10.03 -2.01 -16.16
N GLU A 26 -10.70 -2.81 -16.99
CA GLU A 26 -11.70 -2.36 -17.97
C GLU A 26 -12.98 -1.85 -17.30
N SER A 27 -13.31 -2.37 -16.12
CA SER A 27 -14.52 -2.04 -15.36
C SER A 27 -14.33 -0.90 -14.36
N LEU A 28 -13.07 -0.51 -14.09
CA LEU A 28 -12.74 0.51 -13.08
C LEU A 28 -13.38 1.88 -13.34
N PRO A 29 -13.41 2.42 -14.57
CA PRO A 29 -14.05 3.71 -14.81
C PRO A 29 -15.56 3.70 -14.50
N GLU A 30 -16.25 2.63 -14.89
CA GLU A 30 -17.69 2.47 -14.64
C GLU A 30 -17.97 2.25 -13.14
N SER A 31 -17.16 1.44 -12.46
CA SER A 31 -17.31 1.20 -11.03
C SER A 31 -17.05 2.46 -10.20
N LEU A 32 -16.05 3.26 -10.57
CA LEU A 32 -15.77 4.55 -9.94
C LEU A 32 -16.95 5.52 -10.12
N ALA A 33 -17.50 5.64 -11.33
CA ALA A 33 -18.66 6.49 -11.59
C ALA A 33 -19.90 6.02 -10.82
N SER A 34 -20.13 4.70 -10.77
CA SER A 34 -21.23 4.10 -10.00
C SER A 34 -21.08 4.35 -8.49
N LEU A 35 -19.87 4.17 -7.95
CA LEU A 35 -19.58 4.43 -6.54
C LEU A 35 -19.77 5.91 -6.21
N ALA A 36 -19.26 6.82 -7.05
CA ALA A 36 -19.41 8.26 -6.85
C ALA A 36 -20.89 8.72 -6.86
N ALA A 37 -21.79 7.96 -7.48
CA ALA A 37 -23.23 8.25 -7.48
C ALA A 37 -23.96 7.83 -6.19
N VAL A 38 -23.29 7.10 -5.28
CA VAL A 38 -23.89 6.69 -4.00
C VAL A 38 -24.15 7.94 -3.14
N PRO A 39 -25.39 8.15 -2.64
CA PRO A 39 -25.72 9.33 -1.85
C PRO A 39 -24.83 9.49 -0.62
N GLY A 40 -24.22 10.67 -0.47
CA GLY A 40 -23.36 11.03 0.67
C GLY A 40 -21.86 10.85 0.42
N ILE A 41 -21.45 10.32 -0.73
CA ILE A 41 -20.05 10.29 -1.15
C ILE A 41 -19.67 11.63 -1.77
N ASP A 42 -18.66 12.29 -1.19
CA ASP A 42 -18.06 13.51 -1.73
C ASP A 42 -16.92 13.18 -2.72
N GLY A 43 -16.26 12.03 -2.55
CA GLY A 43 -15.24 11.53 -3.46
C GLY A 43 -14.82 10.08 -3.16
N CYS A 44 -14.34 9.34 -4.15
CA CYS A 44 -13.96 7.94 -4.02
C CYS A 44 -12.80 7.50 -4.94
N SER A 45 -12.11 6.45 -4.50
CA SER A 45 -11.07 5.72 -5.25
C SER A 45 -11.12 4.22 -4.93
N ILE A 46 -10.70 3.38 -5.88
CA ILE A 46 -10.72 1.92 -5.77
C ILE A 46 -9.31 1.39 -5.99
N LEU A 47 -8.74 0.76 -4.97
CA LEU A 47 -7.49 0.02 -5.05
C LEU A 47 -7.79 -1.48 -5.11
N SER A 48 -7.65 -2.08 -6.28
CA SER A 48 -7.83 -3.51 -6.50
C SER A 48 -6.51 -4.14 -6.93
N THR A 49 -6.04 -5.12 -6.15
CA THR A 49 -4.83 -5.90 -6.42
C THR A 49 -5.09 -7.37 -6.15
N CYS A 50 -4.14 -8.25 -6.48
CA CYS A 50 -4.23 -9.67 -6.09
C CYS A 50 -4.30 -9.87 -4.55
N ASN A 51 -3.91 -8.85 -3.77
CA ASN A 51 -3.78 -8.93 -2.33
C ASN A 51 -4.85 -8.22 -1.52
N ARG A 52 -5.58 -7.29 -2.13
CA ARG A 52 -6.56 -6.44 -1.45
C ARG A 52 -7.52 -5.80 -2.45
N THR A 53 -8.73 -5.56 -1.99
CA THR A 53 -9.69 -4.64 -2.61
C THR A 53 -10.08 -3.62 -1.57
N GLU A 54 -9.80 -2.35 -1.83
CA GLU A 54 -10.02 -1.26 -0.87
C GLU A 54 -10.70 -0.08 -1.56
N LEU A 55 -11.79 0.38 -0.97
CA LEU A 55 -12.54 1.57 -1.36
C LEU A 55 -12.15 2.70 -0.41
N TYR A 56 -11.52 3.75 -0.94
CA TYR A 56 -11.18 4.95 -0.20
C TYR A 56 -12.20 6.04 -0.49
N ILE A 57 -12.85 6.58 0.54
CA ILE A 57 -14.04 7.42 0.38
C ILE A 57 -13.91 8.67 1.27
N SER A 58 -14.32 9.81 0.72
CA SER A 58 -14.57 11.03 1.47
C SER A 58 -16.08 11.24 1.62
N ALA A 59 -16.55 11.46 2.85
CA ALA A 59 -17.96 11.70 3.13
C ALA A 59 -18.15 12.60 4.38
N GLN A 60 -19.32 13.21 4.51
CA GLN A 60 -19.65 14.04 5.68
C GLN A 60 -20.09 13.23 6.89
N GLN A 61 -20.81 12.14 6.64
CA GLN A 61 -21.40 11.24 7.63
C GLN A 61 -20.85 9.82 7.45
N PRO A 62 -21.00 8.92 8.45
CA PRO A 62 -20.63 7.52 8.31
C PRO A 62 -21.30 6.88 7.09
N ILE A 63 -20.48 6.33 6.18
CA ILE A 63 -20.92 5.87 4.85
C ILE A 63 -20.70 4.36 4.65
N THR A 64 -20.17 3.66 5.64
CA THR A 64 -19.76 2.24 5.56
C THR A 64 -20.88 1.31 5.09
N ARG A 65 -22.11 1.51 5.59
CA ARG A 65 -23.25 0.65 5.22
C ARG A 65 -23.68 0.84 3.76
N PRO A 66 -24.00 2.05 3.27
CA PRO A 66 -24.32 2.27 1.85
C PRO A 66 -23.24 1.76 0.90
N VAL A 67 -21.96 1.90 1.28
CA VAL A 67 -20.84 1.42 0.46
C VAL A 67 -20.74 -0.10 0.46
N SER A 68 -20.96 -0.75 1.61
CA SER A 68 -21.02 -2.21 1.68
C SER A 68 -22.18 -2.75 0.83
N GLU A 69 -23.37 -2.13 0.90
CA GLU A 69 -24.53 -2.48 0.09
C GLU A 69 -24.22 -2.32 -1.41
N TRP A 70 -23.64 -1.19 -1.82
CA TRP A 70 -23.18 -0.97 -3.20
C TRP A 70 -22.16 -2.04 -3.65
N LEU A 71 -21.20 -2.41 -2.79
CA LEU A 71 -20.18 -3.41 -3.13
C LEU A 71 -20.81 -4.79 -3.37
N HIS A 72 -21.82 -5.15 -2.57
CA HIS A 72 -22.57 -6.39 -2.78
C HIS A 72 -23.36 -6.35 -4.09
N ASP A 73 -24.01 -5.23 -4.40
CA ASP A 73 -24.79 -5.07 -5.62
C ASP A 73 -23.91 -5.09 -6.87
N TRP A 74 -22.78 -4.38 -6.85
CA TRP A 74 -21.81 -4.32 -7.94
C TRP A 74 -21.28 -5.71 -8.31
N HIS A 75 -20.87 -6.49 -7.31
CA HIS A 75 -20.34 -7.85 -7.50
C HIS A 75 -21.44 -8.93 -7.52
N ARG A 76 -22.72 -8.55 -7.45
CA ARG A 76 -23.88 -9.47 -7.43
C ARG A 76 -23.79 -10.53 -6.33
N LEU A 77 -23.30 -10.14 -5.16
CA LEU A 77 -23.14 -11.00 -4.00
C LEU A 77 -24.44 -11.13 -3.22
N ARG A 78 -24.62 -12.25 -2.53
CA ARG A 78 -25.75 -12.39 -1.60
C ARG A 78 -25.54 -11.46 -0.40
N PRO A 79 -26.62 -10.86 0.16
CA PRO A 79 -26.51 -10.03 1.35
C PRO A 79 -25.74 -10.73 2.47
N GLY A 80 -24.69 -10.08 2.99
CA GLY A 80 -23.88 -10.60 4.09
C GLY A 80 -22.77 -11.59 3.70
N GLN A 81 -22.66 -11.99 2.42
CA GLN A 81 -21.71 -13.01 1.96
C GLN A 81 -20.23 -12.70 2.27
N VAL A 82 -19.86 -11.41 2.34
CA VAL A 82 -18.49 -10.96 2.60
C VAL A 82 -18.36 -10.08 3.85
N GLN A 83 -19.46 -9.91 4.60
CA GLN A 83 -19.54 -8.93 5.69
C GLN A 83 -18.55 -9.20 6.83
N GLU A 84 -18.27 -10.48 7.13
CA GLU A 84 -17.32 -10.87 8.17
C GLU A 84 -15.85 -10.66 7.79
N HIS A 85 -15.57 -10.50 6.49
CA HIS A 85 -14.24 -10.30 5.94
C HIS A 85 -13.90 -8.84 5.67
N LEU A 86 -14.92 -7.97 5.66
CA LEU A 86 -14.78 -6.54 5.45
C LEU A 86 -14.26 -5.87 6.72
N TYR A 87 -13.27 -4.99 6.53
CA TYR A 87 -12.83 -4.06 7.57
C TYR A 87 -13.19 -2.63 7.16
N SER A 88 -13.53 -1.79 8.14
CA SER A 88 -13.83 -0.37 7.96
C SER A 88 -12.91 0.45 8.86
N LEU A 89 -12.23 1.43 8.29
CA LEU A 89 -11.34 2.35 8.98
C LEU A 89 -11.79 3.78 8.72
N GLU A 90 -11.68 4.63 9.73
CA GLU A 90 -12.13 6.03 9.65
C GLU A 90 -11.02 7.00 10.08
N HIS A 91 -11.10 8.23 9.57
CA HIS A 91 -10.25 9.35 9.99
C HIS A 91 -8.74 9.02 9.89
N SER A 92 -7.99 9.16 10.97
CA SER A 92 -6.57 8.83 11.04
C SER A 92 -6.28 7.37 10.70
N ALA A 93 -7.15 6.44 11.09
CA ALA A 93 -6.94 5.03 10.80
C ALA A 93 -6.94 4.74 9.30
N CYS A 94 -7.80 5.43 8.54
CA CYS A 94 -7.80 5.37 7.07
C CYS A 94 -6.48 5.89 6.48
N THR A 95 -6.00 7.05 6.94
CA THR A 95 -4.74 7.63 6.45
C THR A 95 -3.53 6.77 6.84
N TYR A 96 -3.49 6.28 8.08
CA TYR A 96 -2.47 5.38 8.58
C TYR A 96 -2.38 4.12 7.73
N HIS A 97 -3.55 3.51 7.45
CA HIS A 97 -3.64 2.31 6.63
C HIS A 97 -3.14 2.56 5.21
N LEU A 98 -3.58 3.63 4.55
CA LEU A 98 -3.12 3.95 3.21
C LEU A 98 -1.59 4.10 3.15
N ILE A 99 -0.99 4.83 4.10
CA ILE A 99 0.47 4.98 4.18
C ILE A 99 1.13 3.62 4.40
N LYS A 100 0.63 2.79 5.31
CA LYS A 100 1.15 1.45 5.60
C LYS A 100 1.12 0.55 4.35
N VAL A 101 0.02 0.60 3.59
CA VAL A 101 -0.17 -0.15 2.34
C VAL A 101 0.80 0.30 1.27
N ILE A 102 0.84 1.61 0.96
CA ILE A 102 1.74 2.16 -0.07
C ILE A 102 3.21 1.95 0.31
N SER A 103 3.55 2.02 1.60
CA SER A 103 4.91 1.79 2.09
C SER A 103 5.36 0.34 1.91
N GLY A 104 4.43 -0.60 1.70
CA GLY A 104 4.72 -2.04 1.62
C GLY A 104 4.88 -2.68 3.01
N MET A 105 4.53 -1.98 4.10
CA MET A 105 4.58 -2.52 5.46
C MET A 105 3.52 -3.60 5.71
N ASP A 106 2.46 -3.59 4.90
CA ASP A 106 1.30 -4.49 4.99
C ASP A 106 1.26 -5.54 3.88
N SER A 107 2.36 -5.75 3.15
CA SER A 107 2.42 -6.72 2.04
C SER A 107 2.86 -8.09 2.54
N MET A 108 2.33 -9.19 1.95
CA MET A 108 2.81 -10.57 2.23
C MET A 108 4.33 -10.65 2.13
N VAL A 109 4.87 -9.92 1.15
CA VAL A 109 6.28 -9.62 0.99
C VAL A 109 6.52 -8.18 1.43
N ILE A 110 6.86 -7.96 2.71
CA ILE A 110 7.12 -6.59 3.22
C ILE A 110 8.22 -5.93 2.39
N GLY A 111 7.95 -4.71 1.93
CA GLY A 111 8.88 -3.90 1.13
C GLY A 111 8.72 -4.04 -0.38
N GLU A 112 7.76 -4.82 -0.87
CA GLU A 112 7.52 -4.97 -2.30
C GLU A 112 7.12 -3.64 -2.96
N PRO A 113 7.85 -3.17 -3.99
CA PRO A 113 7.59 -1.86 -4.59
C PRO A 113 6.30 -1.82 -5.42
N GLN A 114 5.75 -2.97 -5.82
CA GLN A 114 4.61 -3.10 -6.74
C GLN A 114 3.32 -2.44 -6.20
N VAL A 115 3.04 -2.55 -4.90
CA VAL A 115 1.81 -1.99 -4.30
C VAL A 115 1.76 -0.46 -4.40
N ALA A 116 2.91 0.23 -4.33
CA ALA A 116 2.95 1.68 -4.51
C ALA A 116 2.63 2.09 -5.96
N GLY A 117 3.09 1.30 -6.93
CA GLY A 117 2.75 1.49 -8.34
C GLY A 117 1.25 1.31 -8.59
N GLN A 118 0.67 0.24 -8.04
CA GLN A 118 -0.76 -0.06 -8.13
C GLN A 118 -1.62 1.02 -7.45
N ALA A 119 -1.23 1.48 -6.26
CA ALA A 119 -1.91 2.58 -5.59
C ALA A 119 -1.84 3.89 -6.39
N LYS A 120 -0.71 4.15 -7.08
CA LYS A 120 -0.57 5.30 -7.96
C LYS A 120 -1.47 5.19 -9.20
N GLN A 121 -1.60 4.00 -9.78
CA GLN A 121 -2.53 3.74 -10.88
C GLN A 121 -3.99 3.92 -10.44
N ALA A 122 -4.36 3.41 -9.26
CA ALA A 122 -5.69 3.60 -8.67
C ALA A 122 -6.02 5.08 -8.45
N TRP A 123 -5.07 5.85 -7.90
CA TRP A 123 -5.21 7.29 -7.75
C TRP A 123 -5.34 8.02 -9.10
N GLN A 124 -4.54 7.66 -10.10
CA GLN A 124 -4.64 8.23 -11.45
C GLN A 124 -5.99 7.92 -12.10
N GLY A 125 -6.46 6.67 -12.03
CA GLY A 125 -7.77 6.28 -12.56
C GLY A 125 -8.93 7.05 -11.92
N ALA A 126 -8.90 7.23 -10.60
CA ALA A 126 -9.90 8.05 -9.89
C ALA A 126 -9.82 9.54 -10.26
N HIS A 127 -8.60 10.05 -10.49
CA HIS A 127 -8.40 11.44 -10.95
C HIS A 127 -8.95 11.66 -12.36
N GLU A 128 -8.65 10.75 -13.30
CA GLU A 128 -9.13 10.79 -14.68
C GLU A 128 -10.66 10.62 -14.77
N ALA A 129 -11.24 9.79 -13.90
CA ALA A 129 -12.68 9.62 -13.77
C ALA A 129 -13.39 10.80 -13.07
N GLY A 130 -12.64 11.76 -12.52
CA GLY A 130 -13.19 12.93 -11.82
C GLY A 130 -13.89 12.58 -10.51
N THR A 131 -13.58 11.44 -9.90
CA THR A 131 -14.24 10.96 -8.67
C THR A 131 -13.52 11.36 -7.39
N LEU A 132 -12.33 11.96 -7.48
CA LEU A 132 -11.59 12.45 -6.31
C LEU A 132 -12.07 13.85 -5.89
N ASP A 133 -12.30 14.02 -4.59
CA ASP A 133 -12.37 15.35 -4.00
C ASP A 133 -10.98 15.85 -3.60
N SER A 134 -10.88 17.14 -3.23
CA SER A 134 -9.59 17.77 -2.90
C SER A 134 -8.89 17.15 -1.68
N ARG A 135 -9.66 16.55 -0.75
CA ARG A 135 -9.11 15.93 0.46
C ARG A 135 -8.55 14.55 0.17
N LEU A 136 -9.29 13.75 -0.57
CA LEU A 136 -8.90 12.41 -0.95
C LEU A 136 -7.68 12.46 -1.88
N ASP A 137 -7.69 13.37 -2.87
CA ASP A 137 -6.53 13.64 -3.72
C ASP A 137 -5.29 14.02 -2.87
N ARG A 138 -5.46 14.94 -1.92
CA ARG A 138 -4.37 15.33 -1.02
C ARG A 138 -3.89 14.19 -0.12
N MET A 139 -4.80 13.34 0.37
CA MET A 139 -4.48 12.17 1.20
C MET A 139 -3.56 11.22 0.43
N PHE A 140 -3.88 10.90 -0.83
CA PHE A 140 -3.04 10.05 -1.67
C PHE A 140 -1.66 10.68 -1.91
N GLN A 141 -1.61 11.95 -2.30
CA GLN A 141 -0.33 12.66 -2.51
C GLN A 141 0.54 12.66 -1.26
N HIS A 142 -0.07 12.93 -0.10
CA HIS A 142 0.61 12.88 1.20
C HIS A 142 1.12 11.48 1.50
N ALA A 143 0.29 10.45 1.27
CA ALA A 143 0.65 9.07 1.51
C ALA A 143 1.78 8.57 0.61
N PHE A 144 1.85 9.00 -0.66
CA PHE A 144 2.98 8.70 -1.54
C PHE A 144 4.28 9.31 -1.03
N SER A 145 4.24 10.56 -0.54
CA SER A 145 5.40 11.23 0.04
C SER A 145 5.87 10.54 1.33
N ALA A 146 4.93 10.24 2.22
CA ALA A 146 5.19 9.50 3.47
C ALA A 146 5.78 8.12 3.18
N ALA A 147 5.22 7.37 2.23
CA ALA A 147 5.72 6.06 1.85
C ALA A 147 7.12 6.10 1.25
N LYS A 148 7.44 7.15 0.47
CA LYS A 148 8.81 7.38 -0.02
C LYS A 148 9.77 7.57 1.15
N ARG A 149 9.41 8.40 2.14
CA ARG A 149 10.20 8.61 3.35
C ARG A 149 10.41 7.32 4.14
N VAL A 150 9.33 6.56 4.39
CA VAL A 150 9.42 5.24 5.05
C VAL A 150 10.43 4.34 4.34
N ARG A 151 10.38 4.25 3.01
CA ARG A 151 11.30 3.39 2.24
C ARG A 151 12.75 3.89 2.22
N SER A 152 12.97 5.20 2.21
CA SER A 152 14.32 5.80 2.16
C SER A 152 14.99 5.91 3.53
N GLU A 153 14.21 6.14 4.58
CA GLU A 153 14.70 6.39 5.94
C GLU A 153 14.71 5.12 6.81
N THR A 154 14.09 4.02 6.36
CA THR A 154 14.02 2.76 7.11
C THR A 154 14.50 1.56 6.29
N GLY A 155 14.71 0.43 6.98
CA GLY A 155 15.02 -0.85 6.34
C GLY A 155 13.86 -1.48 5.56
N ILE A 156 12.63 -0.93 5.58
CA ILE A 156 11.47 -1.52 4.90
C ILE A 156 11.64 -1.58 3.38
N GLY A 157 12.33 -0.61 2.78
CA GLY A 157 12.64 -0.63 1.35
C GLY A 157 13.82 -1.54 0.97
N ARG A 158 14.52 -2.13 1.96
CA ARG A 158 15.61 -3.08 1.69
C ARG A 158 15.00 -4.46 1.51
N ASN A 159 15.23 -5.01 0.31
CA ASN A 159 14.66 -6.21 -0.29
C ASN A 159 14.10 -7.29 0.68
N PRO A 160 12.99 -7.93 0.30
CA PRO A 160 12.31 -8.91 1.15
C PRO A 160 13.17 -10.13 1.47
N VAL A 161 13.13 -10.56 2.74
CA VAL A 161 13.90 -11.69 3.24
C VAL A 161 13.06 -12.97 3.12
N THR A 162 13.03 -13.58 1.94
CA THR A 162 12.54 -14.95 1.72
C THR A 162 13.72 -15.91 1.53
N LEU A 163 13.52 -17.23 1.70
CA LEU A 163 14.58 -18.23 1.44
C LEU A 163 15.11 -18.17 -0.01
N PRO A 164 14.26 -18.11 -1.05
CA PRO A 164 14.69 -17.86 -2.43
C PRO A 164 15.52 -16.57 -2.57
N PHE A 165 15.10 -15.49 -1.93
CA PHE A 165 15.84 -14.22 -2.00
C PHE A 165 17.19 -14.30 -1.29
N ALA A 166 17.25 -14.95 -0.12
CA ALA A 166 18.51 -15.18 0.60
C ALA A 166 19.48 -16.00 -0.27
N SER A 167 18.98 -16.99 -1.01
CA SER A 167 19.80 -17.74 -1.97
C SER A 167 20.37 -16.84 -3.07
N LEU A 168 19.54 -15.98 -3.66
CA LEU A 168 19.95 -15.05 -4.71
C LEU A 168 21.02 -14.07 -4.22
N ARG A 169 20.88 -13.62 -2.97
CA ARG A 169 21.84 -12.73 -2.31
C ARG A 169 23.20 -13.39 -2.14
N LEU A 170 23.24 -14.65 -1.68
CA LEU A 170 24.48 -15.41 -1.56
C LEU A 170 25.13 -15.65 -2.93
N ALA A 171 24.34 -16.03 -3.94
CA ALA A 171 24.85 -16.23 -5.29
C ALA A 171 25.50 -14.94 -5.85
N ARG A 172 24.87 -13.78 -5.66
CA ARG A 172 25.44 -12.48 -6.07
C ARG A 172 26.70 -12.10 -5.30
N GLN A 173 26.81 -12.49 -4.03
CA GLN A 173 28.03 -12.24 -3.24
C GLN A 173 29.23 -13.03 -3.79
N ILE A 174 28.99 -14.23 -4.34
CA ILE A 174 30.03 -15.11 -4.88
C ILE A 174 30.39 -14.71 -6.32
N PHE A 175 29.38 -14.49 -7.18
CA PHE A 175 29.60 -14.31 -8.63
C PHE A 175 29.38 -12.88 -9.14
N GLY A 176 28.82 -11.98 -8.33
CA GLY A 176 28.43 -10.65 -8.77
C GLY A 176 27.15 -10.68 -9.61
N SER A 177 27.30 -10.59 -10.94
CA SER A 177 26.16 -10.57 -11.88
C SER A 177 25.68 -11.97 -12.23
N LEU A 178 24.36 -12.12 -12.46
CA LEU A 178 23.72 -13.42 -12.76
C LEU A 178 23.38 -13.60 -14.24
N ASP A 179 23.47 -12.55 -15.05
CA ASP A 179 23.04 -12.49 -16.47
C ASP A 179 23.71 -13.52 -17.39
N LYS A 180 24.89 -14.03 -17.00
CA LYS A 180 25.66 -15.02 -17.76
C LYS A 180 25.78 -16.38 -17.08
N LEU A 181 25.10 -16.55 -15.94
CA LEU A 181 25.18 -17.78 -15.16
C LEU A 181 24.06 -18.74 -15.52
N ASN A 182 24.36 -20.02 -15.40
CA ASN A 182 23.42 -21.10 -15.61
C ASN A 182 22.98 -21.68 -14.26
N ALA A 183 21.69 -21.71 -13.99
CA ALA A 183 21.11 -22.24 -12.75
C ALA A 183 20.37 -23.57 -12.99
N LEU A 184 20.74 -24.59 -12.21
CA LEU A 184 20.11 -25.89 -12.16
C LEU A 184 19.24 -25.99 -10.91
N LEU A 185 17.94 -26.18 -11.10
CA LEU A 185 16.98 -26.41 -10.03
C LEU A 185 16.54 -27.87 -10.04
N ILE A 186 16.71 -28.56 -8.92
CA ILE A 186 16.45 -30.01 -8.79
C ILE A 186 15.24 -30.21 -7.89
N GLY A 187 14.17 -30.71 -8.50
CA GLY A 187 12.84 -30.87 -7.91
C GLY A 187 11.77 -30.12 -8.70
N ALA A 188 10.51 -30.31 -8.29
CA ALA A 188 9.35 -29.63 -8.87
C ALA A 188 8.27 -29.39 -7.80
N GLY A 189 8.73 -29.02 -6.59
CA GLY A 189 7.87 -28.59 -5.49
C GLY A 189 7.82 -27.07 -5.38
N GLU A 190 6.98 -26.57 -4.47
CA GLU A 190 6.74 -25.13 -4.24
C GLU A 190 8.04 -24.34 -4.01
N MET A 191 8.98 -24.87 -3.23
CA MET A 191 10.27 -24.20 -2.98
C MET A 191 11.12 -24.02 -4.25
N ILE A 192 11.09 -24.99 -5.17
CA ILE A 192 11.80 -24.87 -6.45
C ILE A 192 11.10 -23.89 -7.36
N GLU A 193 9.77 -23.88 -7.37
CA GLU A 193 8.98 -22.92 -8.13
C GLU A 193 9.23 -21.47 -7.66
N ASP A 194 9.30 -21.25 -6.35
CA ASP A 194 9.63 -19.94 -5.80
C ASP A 194 11.05 -19.52 -6.17
N CYS A 195 12.03 -20.43 -6.08
CA CYS A 195 13.39 -20.17 -6.54
C CYS A 195 13.40 -19.83 -8.04
N ALA A 196 12.73 -20.60 -8.87
CA ALA A 196 12.64 -20.37 -10.32
C ALA A 196 12.12 -18.97 -10.63
N THR A 197 11.04 -18.56 -9.97
CA THR A 197 10.46 -17.21 -10.09
C THR A 197 11.50 -16.14 -9.77
N HIS A 198 12.18 -16.24 -8.63
CA HIS A 198 13.14 -15.23 -8.20
C HIS A 198 14.39 -15.15 -9.09
N TYR A 199 14.93 -16.29 -9.54
CA TYR A 199 16.09 -16.31 -10.43
C TYR A 199 15.75 -15.80 -11.82
N HIS A 200 14.59 -16.18 -12.35
CA HIS A 200 14.08 -15.69 -13.63
C HIS A 200 13.89 -14.16 -13.60
N ASP A 201 13.18 -13.64 -12.60
CA ASP A 201 12.91 -12.20 -12.47
C ASP A 201 14.18 -11.37 -12.20
N SER A 202 15.23 -12.02 -11.67
CA SER A 202 16.55 -11.42 -11.45
C SER A 202 17.45 -11.45 -12.68
N GLY A 203 16.97 -11.98 -13.81
CA GLY A 203 17.68 -12.01 -15.09
C GLY A 203 18.79 -13.04 -15.16
N ILE A 204 18.63 -14.23 -14.57
CA ILE A 204 19.56 -15.34 -14.75
C ILE A 204 19.72 -15.70 -16.24
N GLY A 205 20.91 -16.09 -16.68
CA GLY A 205 21.19 -16.39 -18.09
C GLY A 205 20.42 -17.60 -18.63
N GLN A 206 20.59 -18.76 -17.99
CA GLN A 206 19.84 -19.97 -18.34
C GLN A 206 19.30 -20.65 -17.08
N LEU A 207 18.05 -21.10 -17.16
CA LEU A 207 17.43 -21.92 -16.12
C LEU A 207 17.17 -23.34 -16.64
N THR A 208 17.52 -24.34 -15.82
CA THR A 208 17.25 -25.75 -16.08
C THR A 208 16.58 -26.37 -14.87
N ILE A 209 15.49 -27.12 -15.09
CA ILE A 209 14.74 -27.83 -14.05
C ILE A 209 14.90 -29.33 -14.26
N ALA A 210 15.49 -30.00 -13.29
CA ALA A 210 15.66 -31.44 -13.27
C ALA A 210 14.73 -32.09 -12.24
N ASN A 211 13.96 -33.10 -12.64
CA ASN A 211 13.08 -33.81 -11.71
C ASN A 211 12.98 -35.30 -12.05
N ARG A 212 12.53 -36.11 -11.09
CA ARG A 212 12.28 -37.55 -11.31
C ARG A 212 11.14 -37.78 -12.32
N SER A 213 10.10 -36.96 -12.24
CA SER A 213 8.99 -36.96 -13.21
C SER A 213 9.31 -35.91 -14.28
N GLU A 214 9.51 -36.39 -15.51
CA GLU A 214 9.76 -35.54 -16.68
C GLU A 214 8.59 -34.58 -16.95
N GLU A 215 7.36 -35.07 -16.85
CA GLU A 215 6.14 -34.28 -17.00
C GLU A 215 6.12 -33.08 -16.04
N ARG A 216 6.44 -33.30 -14.75
CA ARG A 216 6.50 -32.22 -13.75
C ARG A 216 7.65 -31.24 -14.02
N ALA A 217 8.79 -31.71 -14.52
CA ALA A 217 9.89 -30.83 -14.93
C ALA A 217 9.46 -29.94 -16.10
N GLN A 218 8.82 -30.51 -17.13
CA GLN A 218 8.34 -29.78 -18.31
C GLN A 218 7.28 -28.75 -17.95
N ALA A 219 6.30 -29.13 -17.11
CA ALA A 219 5.24 -28.22 -16.66
C ALA A 219 5.81 -27.00 -15.93
N LEU A 220 6.77 -27.20 -15.02
CA LEU A 220 7.39 -26.09 -14.30
C LEU A 220 8.31 -25.28 -15.21
N ALA A 221 9.10 -25.94 -16.05
CA ALA A 221 10.06 -25.27 -16.93
C ALA A 221 9.37 -24.39 -17.98
N GLY A 222 8.22 -24.81 -18.50
CA GLY A 222 7.42 -24.05 -19.48
C GLY A 222 6.96 -22.69 -18.97
N ARG A 223 6.85 -22.50 -17.65
CA ARG A 223 6.44 -21.22 -17.03
C ARG A 223 7.55 -20.16 -17.05
N PHE A 224 8.82 -20.58 -17.14
CA PHE A 224 9.99 -19.71 -17.01
C PHE A 224 10.91 -19.78 -18.23
N ASN A 225 10.42 -20.33 -19.35
CA ASN A 225 11.23 -20.60 -20.55
C ASN A 225 12.53 -21.36 -20.24
N ALA A 226 12.46 -22.30 -19.28
CA ALA A 226 13.58 -23.08 -18.79
C ALA A 226 13.70 -24.41 -19.55
N HIS A 227 14.83 -25.09 -19.40
CA HIS A 227 15.03 -26.44 -19.94
C HIS A 227 14.58 -27.50 -18.94
N ALA A 228 13.80 -28.48 -19.39
CA ALA A 228 13.45 -29.64 -18.56
C ALA A 228 14.46 -30.79 -18.79
N ARG A 229 14.86 -31.45 -17.71
CA ARG A 229 15.75 -32.63 -17.72
C ARG A 229 15.31 -33.67 -16.68
N THR A 230 15.75 -34.91 -16.87
CA THR A 230 15.61 -35.98 -15.87
C THR A 230 16.81 -35.99 -14.92
N LEU A 231 16.67 -36.67 -13.77
CA LEU A 231 17.76 -36.78 -12.79
C LEU A 231 18.96 -37.60 -13.30
N ASP A 232 18.78 -38.43 -14.32
CA ASP A 232 19.87 -39.23 -14.89
C ASP A 232 20.93 -38.36 -15.59
N ALA A 233 20.55 -37.16 -16.01
CA ALA A 233 21.44 -36.19 -16.66
C ALA A 233 22.26 -35.34 -15.67
N LEU A 234 22.11 -35.55 -14.35
CA LEU A 234 22.78 -34.72 -13.34
C LEU A 234 24.32 -34.64 -13.50
N PRO A 235 25.06 -35.73 -13.82
CA PRO A 235 26.52 -35.64 -13.99
C PRO A 235 26.95 -34.63 -15.06
N GLU A 236 26.23 -34.58 -16.19
CA GLU A 236 26.48 -33.63 -17.27
C GLU A 236 26.03 -32.22 -16.89
N LEU A 237 24.84 -32.09 -16.27
CA LEU A 237 24.29 -30.79 -15.88
C LEU A 237 25.19 -30.08 -14.86
N LEU A 238 25.78 -30.80 -13.91
CA LEU A 238 26.72 -30.20 -12.95
C LEU A 238 27.94 -29.56 -13.62
N VAL A 239 28.31 -29.99 -14.83
CA VAL A 239 29.42 -29.41 -15.60
C VAL A 239 29.00 -28.10 -16.28
N GLU A 240 27.72 -27.94 -16.60
CA GLU A 240 27.19 -26.81 -17.37
C GLU A 240 26.67 -25.66 -16.51
N HIS A 241 26.34 -25.94 -15.23
CA HIS A 241 25.65 -25.00 -14.35
C HIS A 241 26.56 -24.45 -13.26
N ASP A 242 26.41 -23.15 -12.98
CA ASP A 242 27.18 -22.41 -11.98
C ASP A 242 26.47 -22.38 -10.61
N LEU A 243 25.13 -22.44 -10.64
CA LEU A 243 24.29 -22.54 -9.46
C LEU A 243 23.50 -23.86 -9.48
N VAL A 244 23.46 -24.55 -8.34
CA VAL A 244 22.72 -25.80 -8.16
C VAL A 244 21.83 -25.67 -6.92
N ILE A 245 20.52 -25.76 -7.08
CA ILE A 245 19.56 -25.68 -5.97
C ILE A 245 18.76 -26.97 -5.92
N ALA A 246 18.83 -27.69 -4.81
CA ALA A 246 18.16 -28.98 -4.64
C ALA A 246 17.08 -28.91 -3.56
N CYS A 247 15.85 -29.28 -3.93
CA CYS A 247 14.74 -29.46 -3.00
C CYS A 247 13.84 -30.59 -3.49
N THR A 248 14.09 -31.81 -3.02
CA THR A 248 13.27 -32.99 -3.36
C THR A 248 12.86 -33.77 -2.11
N ALA A 249 11.86 -34.64 -2.28
CA ALA A 249 11.43 -35.58 -1.24
C ALA A 249 12.29 -36.87 -1.21
N SER A 250 13.48 -36.88 -1.80
CA SER A 250 14.34 -38.07 -1.78
C SER A 250 14.81 -38.40 -0.37
N PRO A 251 14.72 -39.67 0.06
CA PRO A 251 15.23 -40.08 1.38
C PRO A 251 16.75 -40.17 1.43
N THR A 252 17.42 -40.18 0.27
CA THR A 252 18.88 -40.26 0.13
C THR A 252 19.41 -39.09 -0.68
N ALA A 253 20.68 -38.75 -0.48
CA ALA A 253 21.36 -37.77 -1.31
C ALA A 253 21.34 -38.22 -2.78
N ILE A 254 20.94 -37.31 -3.67
CA ILE A 254 20.90 -37.52 -5.13
C ILE A 254 22.21 -37.03 -5.74
N LEU A 255 22.82 -36.00 -5.15
CA LEU A 255 24.07 -35.41 -5.58
C LEU A 255 25.20 -35.87 -4.65
N THR A 256 26.17 -36.60 -5.21
CA THR A 256 27.27 -37.18 -4.45
C THR A 256 28.55 -36.34 -4.54
N HIS A 257 29.47 -36.55 -3.59
CA HIS A 257 30.79 -35.93 -3.60
C HIS A 257 31.58 -36.26 -4.87
N SER A 258 31.47 -37.49 -5.38
CA SER A 258 32.14 -37.88 -6.63
C SER A 258 31.61 -37.11 -7.84
N MET A 259 30.29 -36.94 -7.94
CA MET A 259 29.68 -36.16 -9.03
C MET A 259 30.18 -34.72 -9.05
N PHE A 260 30.23 -34.05 -7.89
CA PHE A 260 30.76 -32.70 -7.79
C PHE A 260 32.26 -32.64 -8.10
N LYS A 261 33.06 -33.59 -7.59
CA LYS A 261 34.50 -33.64 -7.83
C LYS A 261 34.82 -33.81 -9.33
N ASP A 262 34.12 -34.71 -10.00
CA ASP A 262 34.29 -34.96 -11.43
C ASP A 262 33.84 -33.74 -12.25
N ALA A 263 32.72 -33.12 -11.86
CA ALA A 263 32.23 -31.90 -12.51
C ALA A 263 33.21 -30.73 -12.37
N LEU A 264 33.72 -30.46 -11.17
CA LEU A 264 34.70 -29.40 -10.92
C LEU A 264 36.00 -29.60 -11.72
N THR A 265 36.47 -30.85 -11.81
CA THR A 265 37.64 -31.20 -12.62
C THR A 265 37.40 -30.86 -14.10
N ARG A 266 36.24 -31.26 -14.66
CA ARG A 266 35.85 -30.95 -16.04
C ARG A 266 35.63 -29.44 -16.27
N ARG A 267 35.21 -28.73 -15.24
CA ARG A 267 35.02 -27.26 -15.23
C ARG A 267 36.32 -26.48 -15.02
N ARG A 268 37.47 -27.14 -14.94
CA ARG A 268 38.78 -26.52 -14.65
C ARG A 268 38.73 -25.68 -13.37
N HIS A 269 38.08 -26.21 -12.33
CA HIS A 269 37.95 -25.57 -11.02
C HIS A 269 37.18 -24.24 -11.05
N ARG A 270 36.32 -24.02 -12.05
CA ARG A 270 35.38 -22.89 -12.00
C ARG A 270 34.37 -23.12 -10.86
N PRO A 271 34.20 -22.15 -9.94
CA PRO A 271 33.40 -22.37 -8.74
C PRO A 271 31.95 -22.70 -9.02
N VAL A 272 31.34 -23.44 -8.11
CA VAL A 272 29.92 -23.79 -8.12
C VAL A 272 29.29 -23.37 -6.80
N PHE A 273 28.15 -22.68 -6.87
CA PHE A 273 27.28 -22.45 -5.72
C PHE A 273 26.26 -23.57 -5.64
N ALA A 274 26.20 -24.27 -4.51
CA ALA A 274 25.23 -25.33 -4.27
C ALA A 274 24.39 -25.00 -3.04
N LEU A 275 23.08 -25.14 -3.15
CA LEU A 275 22.14 -24.92 -2.07
C LEU A 275 21.22 -26.12 -1.90
N ASP A 276 21.30 -26.76 -0.74
CA ASP A 276 20.44 -27.86 -0.36
C ASP A 276 19.32 -27.39 0.57
N LEU A 277 18.10 -27.34 0.04
CA LEU A 277 16.89 -26.97 0.77
C LEU A 277 16.14 -28.18 1.33
N SER A 278 16.70 -29.39 1.20
CA SER A 278 16.00 -30.64 1.49
C SER A 278 16.28 -31.18 2.90
N VAL A 279 15.26 -31.79 3.49
CA VAL A 279 15.37 -32.58 4.72
C VAL A 279 14.60 -33.89 4.51
N PRO A 280 15.26 -35.05 4.34
CA PRO A 280 16.70 -35.31 4.37
C PRO A 280 17.51 -34.64 3.24
N ARG A 281 18.82 -34.46 3.45
CA ARG A 281 19.71 -33.75 2.51
C ARG A 281 19.77 -34.45 1.15
N ASN A 282 19.72 -33.64 0.09
CA ASN A 282 19.86 -34.09 -1.29
C ASN A 282 21.32 -34.05 -1.77
N ILE A 283 22.18 -33.29 -1.09
CA ILE A 283 23.61 -33.19 -1.36
C ILE A 283 24.39 -33.90 -0.25
N GLU A 284 25.32 -34.77 -0.63
CA GLU A 284 26.22 -35.42 0.33
C GLU A 284 27.03 -34.36 1.13
N PRO A 285 26.99 -34.37 2.48
CA PRO A 285 27.69 -33.38 3.30
C PRO A 285 29.20 -33.33 3.06
N THR A 286 29.81 -34.45 2.67
CA THR A 286 31.23 -34.55 2.32
C THR A 286 31.62 -33.69 1.11
N SER A 287 30.66 -33.30 0.27
CA SER A 287 30.88 -32.40 -0.88
C SER A 287 31.37 -31.02 -0.44
N GLY A 288 30.96 -30.53 0.74
CA GLY A 288 31.40 -29.23 1.27
C GLY A 288 32.88 -29.14 1.65
N LYS A 289 33.65 -30.23 1.47
CA LYS A 289 35.12 -30.23 1.63
C LYS A 289 35.87 -29.87 0.33
N LEU A 290 35.16 -29.70 -0.78
CA LEU A 290 35.73 -29.31 -2.06
C LEU A 290 35.92 -27.78 -2.09
N ASP A 291 37.14 -27.31 -2.36
CA ASP A 291 37.48 -25.88 -2.27
C ASP A 291 36.66 -25.01 -3.24
N ASP A 292 36.34 -25.52 -4.42
CA ASP A 292 35.58 -24.80 -5.46
C ASP A 292 34.05 -25.03 -5.38
N LEU A 293 33.55 -25.64 -4.29
CA LEU A 293 32.11 -25.84 -4.05
C LEU A 293 31.64 -25.06 -2.83
N PHE A 294 30.88 -24.00 -3.06
CA PHE A 294 30.21 -23.24 -2.01
C PHE A 294 28.87 -23.90 -1.68
N LEU A 295 28.89 -24.88 -0.77
CA LEU A 295 27.70 -25.61 -0.33
C LEU A 295 27.03 -24.92 0.87
N TYR A 296 25.77 -24.55 0.69
CA TYR A 296 24.89 -24.01 1.73
C TYR A 296 23.68 -24.92 1.94
N THR A 297 23.12 -24.86 3.13
CA THR A 297 21.93 -25.61 3.53
C THR A 297 20.78 -24.68 3.89
N ILE A 298 19.58 -25.25 4.05
CA ILE A 298 18.43 -24.53 4.59
C ILE A 298 18.72 -23.87 5.94
N ASP A 299 19.55 -24.49 6.79
CA ASP A 299 19.89 -23.94 8.11
C ASP A 299 20.83 -22.73 8.01
N ASP A 300 21.77 -22.73 7.05
CA ASP A 300 22.64 -21.58 6.77
C ASP A 300 21.82 -20.38 6.28
N LEU A 301 20.81 -20.64 5.43
CA LEU A 301 19.88 -19.61 5.02
C LEU A 301 18.98 -19.13 6.16
N ARG A 302 18.56 -20.01 7.06
CA ARG A 302 17.77 -19.61 8.24
C ARG A 302 18.51 -18.62 9.12
N ALA A 303 19.81 -18.80 9.36
CA ALA A 303 20.61 -17.83 10.11
C ALA A 303 20.66 -16.44 9.42
N ILE A 304 20.71 -16.43 8.09
CA ILE A 304 20.64 -15.19 7.28
C ILE A 304 19.25 -14.56 7.35
N VAL A 305 18.20 -15.38 7.35
CA VAL A 305 16.81 -14.91 7.45
C VAL A 305 16.52 -14.38 8.86
N GLU A 306 16.96 -15.05 9.92
CA GLU A 306 16.76 -14.68 11.32
C GLU A 306 17.47 -13.38 11.71
N SER A 307 18.74 -13.20 11.30
CA SER A 307 19.45 -11.94 11.49
C SER A 307 18.73 -10.77 10.81
N ALA A 308 18.21 -11.01 9.60
CA ALA A 308 17.44 -10.01 8.88
C ALA A 308 16.01 -9.80 9.45
N GLN A 309 15.43 -10.78 10.16
CA GLN A 309 14.17 -10.60 10.90
C GLN A 309 14.32 -9.61 12.07
N GLN A 310 15.42 -9.66 12.81
CA GLN A 310 15.66 -8.69 13.90
C GLN A 310 15.83 -7.26 13.38
N GLU A 311 16.57 -7.09 12.27
CA GLU A 311 16.68 -5.80 11.58
C GLU A 311 15.32 -5.34 11.04
N ARG A 312 14.49 -6.27 10.54
CA ARG A 312 13.14 -5.98 10.06
C ARG A 312 12.20 -5.49 11.17
N LEU A 313 12.27 -6.07 12.38
CA LEU A 313 11.49 -5.58 13.52
C LEU A 313 11.86 -4.13 13.88
N LYS A 314 13.16 -3.82 13.90
CA LYS A 314 13.64 -2.44 14.10
C LYS A 314 13.18 -1.50 12.98
N ALA A 315 13.26 -1.95 11.72
CA ALA A 315 12.79 -1.18 10.57
C ALA A 315 11.28 -0.92 10.61
N LEU A 316 10.48 -1.90 11.04
CA LEU A 316 9.03 -1.73 11.24
C LEU A 316 8.74 -0.73 12.34
N GLN A 317 9.45 -0.78 13.47
CA GLN A 317 9.28 0.21 14.55
C GLN A 317 9.60 1.63 14.08
N GLN A 318 10.71 1.82 13.36
CA GLN A 318 11.08 3.11 12.77
C GLN A 318 10.04 3.59 11.76
N ALA A 319 9.56 2.68 10.89
CA ALA A 319 8.55 2.99 9.90
C ALA A 319 7.23 3.40 10.56
N THR A 320 6.77 2.68 11.58
CA THR A 320 5.58 3.02 12.35
C THR A 320 5.67 4.44 12.93
N ALA A 321 6.82 4.82 13.52
CA ALA A 321 7.01 6.17 14.06
C ALA A 321 6.91 7.25 12.97
N ILE A 322 7.45 6.99 11.77
CA ILE A 322 7.32 7.91 10.62
C ILE A 322 5.84 8.00 10.19
N VAL A 323 5.14 6.87 10.08
CA VAL A 323 3.73 6.86 9.68
C VAL A 323 2.88 7.65 10.69
N GLU A 324 3.06 7.44 11.99
CA GLU A 324 2.33 8.16 13.04
C GLU A 324 2.55 9.68 12.97
N ALA A 325 3.80 10.11 12.75
CA ALA A 325 4.13 11.51 12.58
C ALA A 325 3.47 12.10 11.32
N GLU A 326 3.47 11.36 10.21
CA GLU A 326 2.85 11.79 8.94
C GLU A 326 1.32 11.85 9.02
N VAL A 327 0.69 10.92 9.73
CA VAL A 327 -0.75 10.96 10.01
C VAL A 327 -1.09 12.19 10.83
N THR A 328 -0.33 12.46 11.89
CA THR A 328 -0.53 13.65 12.74
C THR A 328 -0.38 14.95 11.93
N ALA A 329 0.60 15.01 11.03
CA ALA A 329 0.81 16.15 10.14
C ALA A 329 -0.37 16.36 9.17
N PHE A 330 -0.88 15.27 8.59
CA PHE A 330 -2.02 15.32 7.68
C PHE A 330 -3.31 15.74 8.39
N GLU A 331 -3.58 15.22 9.59
CA GLU A 331 -4.72 15.64 10.39
C GLU A 331 -4.67 17.13 10.73
N ARG A 332 -3.48 17.65 11.10
CA ARG A 332 -3.31 19.09 11.34
C ARG A 332 -3.65 19.90 10.10
N TRP A 333 -3.23 19.43 8.92
CA TRP A 333 -3.57 20.09 7.66
C TRP A 333 -5.08 20.08 7.41
N LEU A 334 -5.77 18.95 7.62
CA LEU A 334 -7.23 18.85 7.49
C LEU A 334 -7.96 19.84 8.42
N ARG A 335 -7.51 19.94 9.68
CA ARG A 335 -8.07 20.89 10.65
C ARG A 335 -7.95 22.34 10.17
N LEU A 336 -6.79 22.72 9.64
CA LEU A 336 -6.56 24.07 9.12
C LEU A 336 -7.43 24.39 7.88
N GLN A 337 -7.66 23.41 7.01
CA GLN A 337 -8.53 23.59 5.84
C GLN A 337 -9.99 23.84 6.23
N ASN A 338 -10.50 23.08 7.21
CA ASN A 338 -11.86 23.27 7.70
C ASN A 338 -12.06 24.68 8.29
N THR A 339 -11.08 25.20 9.03
CA THR A 339 -11.12 26.58 9.56
C THR A 339 -11.16 27.63 8.45
N ASN A 340 -10.36 27.47 7.40
CA ASN A 340 -10.35 28.39 6.25
C ASN A 340 -11.71 28.46 5.56
N GLN A 341 -12.40 27.32 5.41
CA GLN A 341 -13.73 27.28 4.80
C GLN A 341 -14.78 27.98 5.68
N THR A 342 -14.75 27.79 7.00
CA THR A 342 -15.63 28.49 7.94
C THR A 342 -15.44 30.01 7.85
N LEU A 343 -14.19 30.47 7.80
CA LEU A 343 -13.88 31.89 7.67
C LEU A 343 -14.34 32.47 6.32
N LYS A 344 -14.16 31.71 5.23
CA LYS A 344 -14.64 32.11 3.90
C LYS A 344 -16.16 32.26 3.88
N SER A 345 -16.90 31.30 4.43
CA SER A 345 -18.36 31.36 4.54
C SER A 345 -18.84 32.53 5.39
N LEU A 346 -18.16 32.82 6.52
CA LEU A 346 -18.46 33.99 7.35
C LEU A 346 -18.32 35.30 6.57
N ARG A 347 -17.20 35.48 5.85
CA ARG A 347 -16.94 36.68 5.04
C ARG A 347 -17.93 36.83 3.90
N GLN A 348 -18.25 35.73 3.20
CA GLN A 348 -19.22 35.76 2.10
C GLN A 348 -20.62 36.16 2.60
N ARG A 349 -21.06 35.61 3.74
CA ARG A 349 -22.34 36.00 4.35
C ARG A 349 -22.36 37.48 4.71
N ALA A 350 -21.28 38.00 5.30
CA ALA A 350 -21.18 39.43 5.64
C ALA A 350 -21.25 40.33 4.39
N GLN A 351 -20.57 39.94 3.31
CA GLN A 351 -20.61 40.66 2.03
C GLN A 351 -22.00 40.67 1.41
N LEU A 352 -22.69 39.52 1.37
CA LEU A 352 -24.07 39.44 0.87
C LEU A 352 -25.02 40.38 1.64
N GLN A 353 -24.92 40.41 2.97
CA GLN A 353 -25.75 41.27 3.82
C GLN A 353 -25.46 42.75 3.57
N ARG A 354 -24.18 43.11 3.40
CA ARG A 354 -23.76 44.46 3.02
C ARG A 354 -24.35 44.85 1.66
N ASP A 355 -24.23 43.99 0.67
CA ASP A 355 -24.62 44.29 -0.71
C ASP A 355 -26.14 44.46 -0.86
N GLU A 356 -26.92 43.64 -0.14
CA GLU A 356 -28.38 43.78 -0.06
C GLU A 356 -28.78 45.15 0.55
N LEU A 357 -28.16 45.52 1.67
CA LEU A 357 -28.42 46.80 2.33
C LEU A 357 -27.92 48.00 1.51
N LEU A 358 -26.80 47.87 0.79
CA LEU A 358 -26.28 48.88 -0.11
C LEU A 358 -27.23 49.11 -1.29
N HIS A 359 -27.80 48.04 -1.85
CA HIS A 359 -28.79 48.16 -2.91
C HIS A 359 -30.04 48.94 -2.45
N GLN A 360 -30.54 48.64 -1.25
CA GLN A 360 -31.65 49.39 -0.64
C GLN A 360 -31.31 50.87 -0.41
N ALA A 361 -30.10 51.15 0.11
CA ALA A 361 -29.64 52.51 0.35
C ALA A 361 -29.52 53.31 -0.96
N ARG A 362 -29.01 52.70 -2.04
CA ARG A 362 -28.94 53.34 -3.36
C ARG A 362 -30.32 53.68 -3.91
N ALA A 363 -31.26 52.75 -3.83
CA ALA A 363 -32.64 52.99 -4.26
C ALA A 363 -33.26 54.15 -3.45
N ASP A 364 -33.07 54.19 -2.14
CA ASP A 364 -33.56 55.28 -1.28
C ASP A 364 -32.99 56.65 -1.69
N LEU A 365 -31.71 56.73 -2.06
CA LEU A 365 -31.06 57.95 -2.56
C LEU A 365 -31.62 58.38 -3.92
N GLU A 366 -31.82 57.44 -4.84
CA GLU A 366 -32.43 57.72 -6.16
C GLU A 366 -33.85 58.27 -6.05
N HIS A 367 -34.59 57.86 -5.01
CA HIS A 367 -35.93 58.38 -4.69
C HIS A 367 -35.90 59.72 -3.94
N GLY A 368 -34.73 60.37 -3.82
CA GLY A 368 -34.58 61.72 -3.26
C GLY A 368 -34.65 61.79 -1.73
N ARG A 369 -34.43 60.68 -1.02
CA ARG A 369 -34.33 60.71 0.44
C ARG A 369 -33.06 61.44 0.89
N ASP A 370 -33.11 62.01 2.08
CA ASP A 370 -31.98 62.68 2.71
C ASP A 370 -30.76 61.73 2.81
N PRO A 371 -29.61 62.07 2.19
CA PRO A 371 -28.43 61.21 2.17
C PRO A 371 -27.90 60.85 3.55
N GLU A 372 -27.92 61.79 4.50
CA GLU A 372 -27.40 61.57 5.86
C GLU A 372 -28.25 60.52 6.59
N ALA A 373 -29.57 60.66 6.55
CA ALA A 373 -30.49 59.69 7.11
C ALA A 373 -30.37 58.28 6.49
N VAL A 374 -30.11 58.19 5.17
CA VAL A 374 -29.92 56.91 4.49
C VAL A 374 -28.62 56.23 4.93
N LEU A 375 -27.51 56.98 5.02
CA LEU A 375 -26.22 56.45 5.45
C LEU A 375 -26.24 55.98 6.92
N GLN A 376 -26.84 56.76 7.82
CA GLN A 376 -27.00 56.37 9.22
C GLN A 376 -27.84 55.09 9.36
N ARG A 377 -28.94 54.99 8.61
CA ARG A 377 -29.80 53.80 8.60
C ARG A 377 -29.08 52.58 8.05
N PHE A 378 -28.31 52.73 6.97
CA PHE A 378 -27.49 51.67 6.41
C PHE A 378 -26.48 51.16 7.43
N GLY A 379 -25.71 52.06 8.06
CA GLY A 379 -24.71 51.70 9.07
C GLY A 379 -25.34 50.94 10.24
N HIS A 380 -26.44 51.45 10.80
CA HIS A 380 -27.14 50.81 11.91
C HIS A 380 -27.66 49.41 11.54
N ARG A 381 -28.29 49.27 10.35
CA ARG A 381 -28.80 47.97 9.89
C ARG A 381 -27.68 46.97 9.63
N LEU A 382 -26.56 47.41 9.07
CA LEU A 382 -25.42 46.55 8.79
C LEU A 382 -24.83 45.97 10.08
N VAL A 383 -24.57 46.83 11.08
CA VAL A 383 -24.05 46.40 12.39
C VAL A 383 -25.01 45.39 13.04
N ASN A 384 -26.30 45.69 13.08
CA ASN A 384 -27.29 44.78 13.66
C ASN A 384 -27.34 43.44 12.92
N ARG A 385 -27.34 43.42 11.57
CA ARG A 385 -27.39 42.16 10.80
C ARG A 385 -26.16 41.30 11.00
N LEU A 386 -24.97 41.90 11.07
CA LEU A 386 -23.72 41.18 11.30
C LEU A 386 -23.63 40.60 12.72
N LEU A 387 -24.13 41.32 13.73
CA LEU A 387 -24.01 40.93 15.14
C LEU A 387 -25.20 40.14 15.68
N HIS A 388 -26.35 40.11 15.00
CA HIS A 388 -27.55 39.43 15.48
C HIS A 388 -27.33 37.93 15.75
N GLU A 389 -26.86 37.19 14.75
CA GLU A 389 -26.66 35.74 14.86
C GLU A 389 -25.58 35.37 15.90
N PRO A 390 -24.38 36.01 15.91
CA PRO A 390 -23.41 35.82 17.00
C PRO A 390 -24.00 36.11 18.39
N SER A 391 -24.77 37.20 18.54
CA SER A 391 -25.36 37.56 19.85
C SER A 391 -26.35 36.52 20.36
N ILE A 392 -27.15 35.91 19.46
CA ILE A 392 -28.07 34.83 19.84
C ILE A 392 -27.29 33.60 20.29
N ARG A 393 -26.28 33.17 19.53
CA ARG A 393 -25.48 31.99 19.87
C ARG A 393 -24.71 32.16 21.18
N LEU A 394 -24.24 33.37 21.47
CA LEU A 394 -23.58 33.68 22.75
C LEU A 394 -24.53 33.59 23.94
N ARG A 395 -25.78 34.04 23.79
CA ARG A 395 -26.79 33.88 24.85
C ARG A 395 -27.12 32.40 25.08
N GLN A 396 -27.27 31.63 24.00
CA GLN A 396 -27.52 30.18 24.10
C GLN A 396 -26.37 29.46 24.80
N ALA A 397 -25.12 29.81 24.47
CA ALA A 397 -23.95 29.25 25.15
C ALA A 397 -23.90 29.60 26.65
N ALA A 398 -24.30 30.83 27.00
CA ALA A 398 -24.43 31.24 28.41
C ALA A 398 -25.54 30.48 29.15
N GLU A 399 -26.67 30.23 28.49
CA GLU A 399 -27.77 29.41 29.04
C GLU A 399 -27.36 27.94 29.24
N SER A 400 -26.51 27.40 28.35
CA SER A 400 -26.03 26.02 28.42
C SER A 400 -24.73 25.85 29.22
N ALA A 401 -24.18 26.92 29.81
CA ALA A 401 -22.89 26.94 30.50
C ALA A 401 -21.72 26.37 29.65
N ASP A 402 -21.70 26.68 28.36
CA ASP A 402 -20.61 26.31 27.44
C ASP A 402 -19.44 27.31 27.58
N GLU A 403 -18.62 27.08 28.60
CA GLU A 403 -17.48 27.93 28.96
C GLU A 403 -16.43 28.04 27.84
N ASP A 404 -16.24 26.98 27.03
CA ASP A 404 -15.28 26.98 25.94
C ASP A 404 -15.68 27.98 24.84
N LEU A 405 -16.97 27.99 24.46
CA LEU A 405 -17.49 28.92 23.47
C LEU A 405 -17.47 30.36 24.00
N LEU A 406 -17.82 30.57 25.27
CA LEU A 406 -17.75 31.90 25.90
C LEU A 406 -16.33 32.44 25.97
N ASN A 407 -15.34 31.61 26.33
CA ASN A 407 -13.93 32.00 26.34
C ASN A 407 -13.42 32.33 24.94
N ALA A 408 -13.77 31.53 23.93
CA ALA A 408 -13.45 31.83 22.53
C ALA A 408 -14.08 33.16 22.09
N ALA A 409 -15.32 33.44 22.48
CA ALA A 409 -15.98 34.70 22.15
C ALA A 409 -15.31 35.91 22.77
N ARG A 410 -14.88 35.81 24.04
CA ARG A 410 -14.08 36.86 24.69
C ARG A 410 -12.80 37.10 23.89
N TYR A 411 -12.06 36.05 23.56
CA TYR A 411 -10.82 36.14 22.78
C TYR A 411 -11.01 36.81 21.40
N TYR A 412 -12.13 36.57 20.70
CA TYR A 412 -12.35 37.12 19.36
C TYR A 412 -13.05 38.48 19.31
N PHE A 413 -13.85 38.85 20.32
CA PHE A 413 -14.67 40.07 20.30
C PHE A 413 -14.24 41.13 21.32
N LEU A 414 -13.45 40.75 22.32
CA LEU A 414 -12.84 41.65 23.29
C LEU A 414 -11.34 41.61 23.01
N ASP A 415 -10.79 42.68 22.45
CA ASP A 415 -9.33 42.82 22.36
C ASP A 415 -8.78 42.84 23.80
N ASP A 416 -7.88 41.91 24.13
CA ASP A 416 -6.98 42.01 25.29
C ASP A 416 -5.92 43.10 25.04
N GLU A 417 -6.36 44.33 24.75
CA GLU A 417 -5.56 45.54 24.99
C GLU A 417 -6.14 46.29 26.19
N SER A 418 -5.90 45.71 27.37
CA SER A 418 -5.77 46.47 28.62
C SER A 418 -4.89 45.72 29.62
#